data_AF-A0A099RMQ8-F1
#
_entry.id   AF-A0A099RMQ8-F1
#
_cell.length_a   1.000
_cell.length_b   1.000
_cell.length_c   1.000
_cell.angle_alpha   90.00
_cell.angle_beta   90.00
_cell.angle_gamma   90.00
#
_symmetry.space_group_name_H-M   'P 1'
#
loop_
_entity.id
_entity.type
_entity.pdbx_description
1 polymer ?
#
loop_
_entity_poly.entity_id
_entity_poly.type
_entity_poly.pdbx_seq_one_letter_code
_entity_poly.pdbx_strand_id
1 'polypeptide(L)'
;MNVEKIYTSRLPFDVTSWCQEKTDNVVKQLANLIHVTKSSEVGANLDGDINFLLYLALSDATKMMAFAHGANWKGEDVDLIADQGNEGYDKLKFRYGLLDITKKQRSKEELTQIVIKIHEFLSGRVAPNRTFIHELLSTSEYSDPVIDDILNKIEEVTMGNLAWDEFCVYARIRVKDLEDRIEKM
;
A
#
# COMPACT_ATOMS: atom_id res chain seq x y z
N MET A 1 7.53 18.52 11.35
CA MET A 1 6.83 19.82 11.27
C MET A 1 6.51 20.27 12.68
N ASN A 2 6.69 21.57 12.99
CA ASN A 2 6.22 22.12 14.27
C ASN A 2 4.74 22.47 14.12
N VAL A 3 3.87 21.65 14.71
CA VAL A 3 2.42 21.90 14.72
C VAL A 3 2.11 22.86 15.86
N GLU A 4 1.41 23.96 15.57
CA GLU A 4 0.90 24.83 16.62
C GLU A 4 -0.12 24.10 17.49
N LYS A 5 -0.10 24.38 18.80
CA LYS A 5 -1.05 23.77 19.73
C LYS A 5 -2.44 24.34 19.52
N ILE A 6 -3.43 23.46 19.40
CA ILE A 6 -4.82 23.81 19.21
C ILE A 6 -5.50 23.77 20.57
N TYR A 7 -6.19 24.86 20.92
CA TYR A 7 -6.93 24.98 22.18
C TYR A 7 -8.39 25.30 21.91
N THR A 8 -9.25 24.90 22.83
CA THR A 8 -10.65 25.33 22.84
C THR A 8 -10.83 26.44 23.87
N SER A 9 -11.84 27.29 23.69
CA SER A 9 -12.16 28.34 24.67
C SER A 9 -12.68 27.83 26.01
N ARG A 10 -12.98 26.52 26.12
CA ARG A 10 -13.62 25.91 27.29
C ARG A 10 -12.75 24.89 28.02
N LEU A 11 -11.72 24.37 27.38
CA LEU A 11 -10.86 23.33 27.95
C LEU A 11 -9.40 23.79 27.90
N PRO A 12 -8.67 23.75 29.04
CA PRO A 12 -7.32 24.30 29.14
C PRO A 12 -6.23 23.34 28.61
N PHE A 13 -6.60 22.26 27.93
CA PHE A 13 -5.66 21.28 27.41
C PHE A 13 -5.52 21.38 25.90
N ASP A 14 -4.34 20.99 25.42
CA ASP A 14 -3.99 20.88 24.01
C ASP A 14 -4.80 19.75 23.36
N VAL A 15 -5.61 20.11 22.34
CA VAL A 15 -6.46 19.18 21.59
C VAL A 15 -5.87 18.81 20.22
N THR A 16 -4.62 19.19 19.93
CA THR A 16 -3.99 18.95 18.63
C THR A 16 -4.08 17.48 18.20
N SER A 17 -3.76 16.53 19.09
CA SER A 17 -3.81 15.09 18.77
C SER A 17 -5.22 14.62 18.40
N TRP A 18 -6.23 15.11 19.10
CA TRP A 18 -7.62 14.80 18.80
C TRP A 18 -8.04 15.40 17.46
N CYS A 19 -7.69 16.66 17.18
CA CYS A 19 -7.96 17.29 15.89
C CYS A 19 -7.31 16.49 14.74
N GLN A 20 -6.04 16.15 14.87
CA GLN A 20 -5.29 15.34 13.90
C GLN A 20 -5.98 14.00 13.62
N GLU A 21 -6.33 13.26 14.68
CA GLU A 21 -7.01 11.97 14.55
C GLU A 21 -8.35 12.10 13.83
N LYS A 22 -9.16 13.11 14.18
CA LYS A 22 -10.49 13.29 13.60
C LYS A 22 -10.42 13.75 12.15
N THR A 23 -9.53 14.68 11.82
CA THR A 23 -9.36 15.13 10.44
C THR A 23 -8.83 14.00 9.55
N ASP A 24 -7.86 13.20 10.03
CA ASP A 24 -7.36 12.03 9.31
C ASP A 24 -8.48 11.02 9.02
N ASN A 25 -9.30 10.73 10.04
CA ASN A 25 -10.38 9.77 9.89
C ASN A 25 -11.43 10.21 8.88
N VAL A 26 -11.79 11.50 8.86
CA VAL A 26 -12.75 12.03 7.88
C VAL A 26 -12.19 11.93 6.47
N VAL A 27 -10.95 12.39 6.24
CA VAL A 27 -10.33 12.32 4.91
C VAL A 27 -10.19 10.86 4.46
N LYS A 28 -9.79 9.94 5.36
CA LYS A 28 -9.72 8.50 5.09
C LYS A 28 -11.08 7.92 4.70
N GLN A 29 -12.16 8.28 5.40
CA GLN A 29 -13.51 7.80 5.09
C GLN A 29 -13.99 8.31 3.73
N LEU A 30 -13.73 9.57 3.41
CA LEU A 30 -14.06 10.13 2.09
C LEU A 30 -13.24 9.49 0.97
N ALA A 31 -11.95 9.26 1.19
CA ALA A 31 -11.08 8.55 0.24
C ALA A 31 -11.57 7.11 -0.01
N ASN A 32 -11.98 6.40 1.04
CA ASN A 32 -12.58 5.08 0.94
C ASN A 32 -13.89 5.11 0.14
N LEU A 33 -14.75 6.10 0.39
CA LEU A 33 -16.01 6.24 -0.33
C LEU A 33 -15.76 6.47 -1.82
N ILE A 34 -14.85 7.39 -2.17
CA ILE A 34 -14.44 7.64 -3.56
C ILE A 34 -13.85 6.39 -4.21
N HIS A 35 -13.06 5.62 -3.49
CA HIS A 35 -12.52 4.36 -3.99
C HIS A 35 -13.64 3.35 -4.30
N VAL A 36 -14.57 3.16 -3.36
CA VAL A 36 -15.71 2.23 -3.53
C VAL A 36 -16.62 2.67 -4.67
N THR A 37 -16.91 3.98 -4.80
CA THR A 37 -17.73 4.46 -5.90
C THR A 37 -17.04 4.20 -7.23
N LYS A 38 -15.77 4.55 -7.39
CA LYS A 38 -15.03 4.32 -8.65
C LYS A 38 -14.86 2.84 -9.02
N SER A 39 -14.73 1.95 -8.04
CA SER A 39 -14.47 0.52 -8.28
C SER A 39 -15.74 -0.33 -8.39
N SER A 40 -16.93 0.23 -8.20
CA SER A 40 -18.20 -0.50 -8.24
C SER A 40 -19.08 -0.08 -9.42
N GLU A 41 -19.94 -1.00 -9.89
CA GLU A 41 -21.00 -0.68 -10.85
C GLU A 41 -21.95 0.42 -10.33
N VAL A 42 -22.00 0.62 -9.00
CA VAL A 42 -22.77 1.68 -8.34
C VAL A 42 -22.25 3.07 -8.70
N GLY A 43 -20.94 3.27 -8.84
CA GLY A 43 -20.38 4.57 -9.21
C GLY A 43 -20.57 4.96 -10.67
N ALA A 44 -20.77 3.99 -11.57
CA ALA A 44 -21.11 4.28 -12.97
C ALA A 44 -22.47 5.00 -13.10
N ASN A 45 -23.33 4.88 -12.08
CA ASN A 45 -24.64 5.50 -12.00
C ASN A 45 -24.73 6.61 -10.94
N LEU A 46 -23.59 7.03 -10.35
CA LEU A 46 -23.60 8.11 -9.38
C LEU A 46 -23.92 9.44 -10.08
N ASP A 47 -24.91 10.15 -9.57
CA ASP A 47 -25.29 11.48 -10.04
C ASP A 47 -24.07 12.44 -10.00
N GLY A 48 -23.93 13.27 -11.03
CA GLY A 48 -22.88 14.29 -11.11
C GLY A 48 -22.90 15.25 -9.92
N ASP A 49 -24.09 15.53 -9.38
CA ASP A 49 -24.25 16.37 -8.20
C ASP A 49 -23.68 15.71 -6.94
N ILE A 50 -23.82 14.39 -6.78
CA ILE A 50 -23.24 13.66 -5.64
C ILE A 50 -21.70 13.69 -5.73
N ASN A 51 -21.14 13.47 -6.92
CA ASN A 51 -19.70 13.55 -7.13
C ASN A 51 -19.15 14.95 -6.83
N PHE A 52 -19.87 16.01 -7.23
CA PHE A 52 -19.51 17.38 -6.92
C PHE A 52 -19.56 17.66 -5.41
N LEU A 53 -20.61 17.25 -4.71
CA LEU A 53 -20.73 17.42 -3.26
C LEU A 53 -19.64 16.65 -2.49
N LEU A 54 -19.30 15.43 -2.94
CA LEU A 54 -18.20 14.65 -2.37
C LEU A 54 -16.86 15.35 -2.55
N TYR A 55 -16.61 15.93 -3.73
CA TYR A 55 -15.41 16.71 -3.98
C TYR A 55 -15.31 17.92 -3.06
N LEU A 56 -16.41 18.66 -2.85
CA LEU A 56 -16.44 19.79 -1.93
C LEU A 56 -16.18 19.35 -0.48
N ALA A 57 -16.83 18.29 0.00
CA ALA A 57 -16.61 17.75 1.33
C ALA A 57 -15.15 17.31 1.54
N LEU A 58 -14.54 16.69 0.53
CA LEU A 58 -13.13 16.31 0.54
C LEU A 58 -12.21 17.54 0.55
N SER A 59 -12.54 18.58 -0.21
CA SER A 59 -11.79 19.83 -0.24
C SER A 59 -11.69 20.46 1.15
N ASP A 60 -12.81 20.53 1.87
CA ASP A 60 -12.81 21.11 3.21
C ASP A 60 -12.14 20.19 4.24
N ALA A 61 -12.37 18.87 4.16
CA ALA A 61 -11.72 17.91 5.04
C ALA A 61 -10.18 17.93 4.91
N THR A 62 -9.65 18.03 3.68
CA THR A 62 -8.20 18.08 3.44
C THR A 62 -7.57 19.38 3.93
N LYS A 63 -8.27 20.52 3.85
CA LYS A 63 -7.83 21.78 4.47
C LYS A 63 -7.77 21.67 5.99
N MET A 64 -8.80 21.08 6.61
CA MET A 64 -8.81 20.87 8.06
C MET A 64 -7.68 19.93 8.51
N MET A 65 -7.42 18.86 7.74
CA MET A 65 -6.30 17.97 7.99
C MET A 65 -4.96 18.71 7.86
N ALA A 66 -4.77 19.50 6.79
CA ALA A 66 -3.55 20.27 6.62
C ALA A 66 -3.32 21.23 7.79
N PHE A 67 -4.36 21.95 8.22
CA PHE A 67 -4.32 22.81 9.39
C PHE A 67 -3.93 22.04 10.66
N ALA A 68 -4.59 20.91 10.96
CA ALA A 68 -4.33 20.11 12.15
C ALA A 68 -2.91 19.53 12.21
N HIS A 69 -2.28 19.32 11.05
CA HIS A 69 -0.91 18.79 10.94
C HIS A 69 0.14 19.87 10.65
N GLY A 70 -0.25 21.15 10.58
CA GLY A 70 0.67 22.23 10.20
C GLY A 70 1.27 22.06 8.80
N ALA A 71 0.56 21.39 7.90
CA ALA A 71 0.97 21.15 6.52
C ALA A 71 0.48 22.28 5.60
N ASN A 72 1.15 22.45 4.46
CA ASN A 72 0.78 23.44 3.46
C ASN A 72 -0.19 22.84 2.44
N TRP A 73 -1.46 23.23 2.52
CA TRP A 73 -2.51 22.74 1.63
C TRP A 73 -2.44 23.36 0.23
N LYS A 74 -2.73 22.56 -0.80
CA LYS A 74 -2.89 22.98 -2.20
C LYS A 74 -4.14 22.36 -2.80
N GLY A 75 -4.71 22.99 -3.84
CA GLY A 75 -5.86 22.44 -4.57
C GLY A 75 -5.62 21.01 -5.10
N GLU A 76 -4.39 20.76 -5.57
CA GLU A 76 -3.92 19.45 -6.04
C GLU A 76 -4.03 18.33 -4.98
N ASP A 77 -4.07 18.65 -3.70
CA ASP A 77 -4.22 17.66 -2.62
C ASP A 77 -5.59 16.99 -2.65
N VAL A 78 -6.63 17.73 -3.09
CA VAL A 78 -7.99 17.21 -3.28
C VAL A 78 -8.04 16.33 -4.50
N ASP A 79 -7.48 16.81 -5.61
CA ASP A 79 -7.45 16.10 -6.89
C ASP A 79 -6.75 14.74 -6.75
N LEU A 80 -5.67 14.70 -5.98
CA LEU A 80 -4.95 13.46 -5.68
C LEU A 80 -5.86 12.36 -5.11
N ILE A 81 -6.70 12.70 -4.12
CA ILE A 81 -7.65 11.75 -3.51
C ILE A 81 -8.86 11.53 -4.41
N ALA A 82 -9.37 12.59 -5.04
CA ALA A 82 -10.50 12.49 -5.96
C ALA A 82 -10.20 11.54 -7.11
N ASP A 83 -8.96 11.53 -7.62
CA ASP A 83 -8.52 10.69 -8.72
C ASP A 83 -8.19 9.27 -8.28
N GLN A 84 -7.45 9.12 -7.18
CA GLN A 84 -6.79 7.85 -6.81
C GLN A 84 -7.39 7.19 -5.55
N GLY A 85 -8.40 7.80 -4.95
CA GLY A 85 -9.05 7.31 -3.72
C GLY A 85 -8.04 7.07 -2.60
N ASN A 86 -8.01 5.83 -2.09
CA ASN A 86 -7.13 5.44 -1.00
C ASN A 86 -5.63 5.58 -1.31
N GLU A 87 -5.20 5.33 -2.54
CA GLU A 87 -3.79 5.55 -2.91
C GLU A 87 -3.44 7.04 -2.88
N GLY A 88 -4.38 7.90 -3.30
CA GLY A 88 -4.23 9.34 -3.22
C GLY A 88 -4.10 9.84 -1.79
N TYR A 89 -4.89 9.26 -0.87
CA TYR A 89 -4.78 9.58 0.56
C TYR A 89 -3.42 9.22 1.14
N ASP A 90 -2.89 8.03 0.82
CA ASP A 90 -1.56 7.60 1.26
C ASP A 90 -0.45 8.54 0.76
N LYS A 91 -0.54 8.95 -0.52
CA LYS A 91 0.37 9.95 -1.12
C LYS A 91 0.25 11.31 -0.45
N LEU A 92 -0.95 11.71 -0.05
CA LEU A 92 -1.16 12.96 0.70
C LEU A 92 -0.50 12.89 2.07
N LYS A 93 -0.67 11.78 2.81
CA LYS A 93 0.01 11.60 4.11
C LYS A 93 1.52 11.66 3.99
N PHE A 94 2.09 11.05 2.95
CA PHE A 94 3.52 11.16 2.64
C PHE A 94 3.93 12.61 2.35
N ARG A 95 3.16 13.35 1.53
CA ARG A 95 3.39 14.78 1.25
C ARG A 95 3.36 15.65 2.51
N TYR A 96 2.49 15.33 3.46
CA TYR A 96 2.40 15.99 4.76
C TYR A 96 3.42 15.47 5.78
N GLY A 97 4.36 14.60 5.39
CA GLY A 97 5.38 14.05 6.29
C GLY A 97 4.80 13.21 7.43
N LEU A 98 3.59 12.66 7.26
CA LEU A 98 2.92 11.78 8.22
C LEU A 98 3.24 10.30 7.98
N LEU A 99 3.90 10.00 6.87
CA LEU A 99 4.42 8.68 6.51
C LEU A 99 5.83 8.86 5.93
N ASP A 100 6.75 7.98 6.31
CA ASP A 100 8.10 7.93 5.74
C ASP A 100 8.12 7.29 4.35
N ILE A 101 7.20 6.35 4.11
CA ILE A 101 6.98 5.68 2.82
C ILE A 101 5.48 5.40 2.65
N THR A 102 5.00 5.42 1.41
CA THR A 102 3.63 5.02 1.07
C THR A 102 3.46 3.50 1.17
N LYS A 103 2.22 3.01 1.33
CA LYS A 103 1.93 1.57 1.29
C LYS A 103 2.44 0.91 0.00
N LYS A 104 2.32 1.60 -1.14
CA LYS A 104 2.80 1.11 -2.43
C LYS A 104 4.33 0.94 -2.44
N GLN A 105 5.07 1.92 -1.93
CA GLN A 105 6.53 1.82 -1.78
C GLN A 105 6.93 0.68 -0.84
N ARG A 106 6.25 0.55 0.31
CA ARG A 106 6.50 -0.54 1.25
C ARG A 106 6.29 -1.91 0.60
N SER A 107 5.17 -2.12 -0.09
CA SER A 107 4.90 -3.37 -0.80
C SER A 107 5.93 -3.65 -1.90
N LYS A 108 6.41 -2.60 -2.59
CA LYS A 108 7.48 -2.73 -3.59
C LYS A 108 8.80 -3.16 -2.95
N GLU A 109 9.16 -2.57 -1.81
CA GLU A 109 10.37 -2.94 -1.05
C GLU A 109 10.29 -4.38 -0.55
N GLU A 110 9.16 -4.77 0.05
CA GLU A 110 8.91 -6.14 0.52
C GLU A 110 9.03 -7.16 -0.63
N LEU A 111 8.37 -6.91 -1.76
CA LEU A 111 8.47 -7.75 -2.96
C LEU A 111 9.90 -7.84 -3.49
N THR A 112 10.62 -6.71 -3.52
CA THR A 112 12.01 -6.66 -3.97
C THR A 112 12.92 -7.51 -3.07
N GLN A 113 12.72 -7.44 -1.74
CA GLN A 113 13.47 -8.27 -0.79
C GLN A 113 13.17 -9.76 -0.97
N ILE A 114 11.92 -10.12 -1.25
CA ILE A 114 11.54 -11.51 -1.56
C ILE A 114 12.23 -11.98 -2.85
N VAL A 115 12.21 -11.17 -3.91
CA VAL A 115 12.89 -11.49 -5.18
C VAL A 115 14.39 -11.71 -4.99
N ILE A 116 15.06 -10.85 -4.23
CA ILE A 116 16.50 -11.02 -3.90
C ILE A 116 16.73 -12.35 -3.19
N LYS A 117 15.94 -12.66 -2.17
CA LYS A 117 16.01 -13.93 -1.44
C LYS A 117 15.79 -15.14 -2.36
N ILE A 118 14.84 -15.06 -3.29
CA ILE A 118 14.59 -16.13 -4.27
C ILE A 118 15.78 -16.27 -5.23
N HIS A 119 16.41 -15.19 -5.68
CA HIS A 119 17.62 -15.28 -6.52
C HIS A 119 18.79 -15.93 -5.79
N GLU A 120 19.05 -15.51 -4.54
CA GLU A 120 20.06 -16.13 -3.69
C GLU A 120 19.79 -17.64 -3.54
N PHE A 121 18.54 -17.99 -3.29
CA PHE A 121 18.07 -19.36 -3.19
C PHE A 121 18.32 -20.18 -4.48
N LEU A 122 17.96 -19.64 -5.65
CA LEU A 122 18.13 -20.26 -6.96
C LEU A 122 19.60 -20.30 -7.44
N SER A 123 20.50 -19.60 -6.76
CA SER A 123 21.94 -19.63 -7.01
C SER A 123 22.67 -20.74 -6.24
N GLY A 124 22.01 -21.37 -5.28
CA GLY A 124 22.54 -22.50 -4.50
C GLY A 124 22.79 -23.76 -5.33
N ARG A 125 23.89 -24.46 -5.06
CA ARG A 125 24.31 -25.67 -5.81
C ARG A 125 23.54 -26.95 -5.47
N VAL A 126 22.70 -26.95 -4.43
CA VAL A 126 22.01 -28.14 -3.91
C VAL A 126 20.58 -27.76 -3.52
N ALA A 127 19.62 -28.63 -3.83
CA ALA A 127 18.24 -28.50 -3.37
C ALA A 127 18.21 -28.34 -1.83
N PRO A 128 17.75 -27.20 -1.30
CA PRO A 128 17.80 -26.94 0.12
C PRO A 128 16.76 -27.75 0.88
N ASN A 129 17.01 -27.94 2.17
CA ASN A 129 16.08 -28.58 3.09
C ASN A 129 14.74 -27.80 3.12
N ARG A 130 13.61 -28.52 3.06
CA ARG A 130 12.24 -28.02 3.23
C ARG A 130 12.09 -26.95 4.32
N THR A 131 12.82 -27.08 5.44
CA THR A 131 12.79 -26.10 6.54
C THR A 131 13.29 -24.71 6.12
N PHE A 132 14.35 -24.64 5.31
CA PHE A 132 14.91 -23.38 4.83
C PHE A 132 13.96 -22.64 3.89
N ILE A 133 13.20 -23.39 3.09
CA ILE A 133 12.19 -22.86 2.16
C ILE A 133 11.04 -22.21 2.93
N HIS A 134 10.51 -22.90 3.95
CA HIS A 134 9.50 -22.32 4.81
C HIS A 134 10.03 -21.12 5.60
N GLU A 135 11.29 -21.10 6.04
CA GLU A 135 11.89 -19.93 6.70
C GLU A 135 12.02 -18.71 5.77
N LEU A 136 12.44 -18.92 4.52
CA LEU A 136 12.62 -17.87 3.53
C LEU A 136 11.28 -17.17 3.20
N LEU A 137 10.18 -17.94 3.22
CA LEU A 137 8.88 -17.53 2.68
C LEU A 137 7.79 -17.33 3.77
N SER A 138 7.99 -17.84 4.98
CA SER A 138 7.13 -17.54 6.16
C SER A 138 7.40 -16.16 6.77
N THR A 139 8.49 -15.50 6.38
CA THR A 139 8.82 -14.15 6.86
C THR A 139 8.07 -13.05 6.12
N SER A 140 7.32 -13.36 5.06
CA SER A 140 6.49 -12.38 4.36
C SER A 140 5.00 -12.58 4.68
N GLU A 141 4.36 -11.60 5.31
CA GLU A 141 2.90 -11.49 5.37
C GLU A 141 2.26 -11.22 4.00
N TYR A 142 3.09 -11.08 2.96
CA TYR A 142 2.71 -10.79 1.59
C TYR A 142 2.37 -12.09 0.83
N SER A 143 1.07 -12.29 0.54
CA SER A 143 0.61 -13.34 -0.38
C SER A 143 0.58 -12.78 -1.80
N ASP A 144 1.44 -13.32 -2.66
CA ASP A 144 1.39 -13.08 -4.10
C ASP A 144 1.12 -14.40 -4.82
N PRO A 145 0.19 -14.45 -5.78
CA PRO A 145 -0.10 -15.67 -6.52
C PRO A 145 1.13 -16.30 -7.20
N VAL A 146 2.11 -15.49 -7.62
CA VAL A 146 3.34 -16.00 -8.24
C VAL A 146 4.27 -16.61 -7.20
N ILE A 147 4.34 -16.01 -6.00
CA ILE A 147 5.11 -16.57 -4.88
C ILE A 147 4.47 -17.90 -4.44
N ASP A 148 3.14 -17.94 -4.34
CA ASP A 148 2.39 -19.14 -4.01
C ASP A 148 2.57 -20.25 -5.07
N ASP A 149 2.64 -19.91 -6.36
CA ASP A 149 2.93 -20.84 -7.46
C ASP A 149 4.36 -21.43 -7.35
N ILE A 150 5.36 -20.58 -7.06
CA ILE A 150 6.74 -21.03 -6.81
C ILE A 150 6.80 -21.95 -5.59
N LEU A 151 6.07 -21.61 -4.52
CA LEU A 151 5.96 -22.42 -3.30
C LEU A 151 5.37 -23.79 -3.60
N ASN A 152 4.26 -23.88 -4.32
CA ASN A 152 3.67 -25.17 -4.66
C ASN A 152 4.63 -26.03 -5.51
N LYS A 153 5.36 -25.41 -6.45
CA LYS A 153 6.33 -26.14 -7.28
C LYS A 153 7.55 -26.64 -6.52
N ILE A 154 7.92 -26.01 -5.43
CA ILE A 154 9.04 -26.49 -4.62
C ILE A 154 8.66 -27.68 -3.74
N GLU A 155 7.39 -27.81 -3.37
CA GLU A 155 6.88 -29.00 -2.71
C GLU A 155 6.96 -30.22 -3.64
N GLU A 156 6.74 -30.05 -4.94
CA GLU A 156 6.92 -31.12 -5.94
C GLU A 156 8.39 -31.60 -5.99
N VAL A 157 9.36 -30.70 -5.88
CA VAL A 157 10.78 -31.09 -5.77
C VAL A 157 11.04 -31.86 -4.49
N THR A 158 10.49 -31.38 -3.37
CA THR A 158 10.65 -32.02 -2.05
C THR A 158 10.05 -33.43 -2.03
N MET A 159 8.96 -33.65 -2.77
CA MET A 159 8.32 -34.95 -2.94
C MET A 159 9.02 -35.85 -3.97
N GLY A 160 10.05 -35.35 -4.68
CA GLY A 160 10.75 -36.09 -5.73
C GLY A 160 9.99 -36.18 -7.05
N ASN A 161 8.92 -35.39 -7.21
CA ASN A 161 8.09 -35.35 -8.43
C ASN A 161 8.65 -34.40 -9.50
N LEU A 162 9.56 -33.49 -9.14
CA LEU A 162 10.18 -32.51 -10.03
C LEU A 162 11.68 -32.45 -9.78
N ALA A 163 12.48 -32.45 -10.85
CA ALA A 163 13.93 -32.29 -10.73
C ALA A 163 14.29 -30.85 -10.32
N TRP A 164 15.34 -30.69 -9.52
CA TRP A 164 15.80 -29.37 -9.04
C TRP A 164 16.14 -28.41 -10.19
N ASP A 165 16.78 -28.90 -11.24
CA ASP A 165 17.15 -28.07 -12.39
C ASP A 165 15.92 -27.58 -13.16
N GLU A 166 14.89 -28.42 -13.29
CA GLU A 166 13.62 -28.07 -13.93
C GLU A 166 12.87 -27.02 -13.11
N PHE A 167 12.84 -27.19 -11.78
CA PHE A 167 12.32 -26.18 -10.86
C PHE A 167 13.08 -24.86 -10.99
N CYS A 168 14.40 -24.87 -11.06
CA CYS A 168 15.19 -23.64 -11.16
C CYS A 168 14.89 -22.85 -12.44
N VAL A 169 14.71 -23.53 -13.57
CA VAL A 169 14.30 -22.88 -14.83
C VAL A 169 12.92 -22.25 -14.68
N TYR A 170 11.96 -23.00 -14.14
CA TYR A 170 10.60 -22.52 -13.93
C TYR A 170 10.56 -21.31 -12.98
N ALA A 171 11.21 -21.41 -11.82
CA ALA A 171 11.21 -20.37 -10.80
C ALA A 171 11.86 -19.08 -11.33
N ARG A 172 12.92 -19.16 -12.14
CA ARG A 172 13.53 -17.97 -12.77
C ARG A 172 12.57 -17.24 -13.71
N ILE A 173 11.75 -17.98 -14.46
CA ILE A 173 10.72 -17.37 -15.32
C ILE A 173 9.70 -16.62 -14.47
N ARG A 174 9.21 -17.26 -13.39
CA ARG A 174 8.25 -16.64 -12.47
C ARG A 174 8.80 -15.44 -11.71
N VAL A 175 10.06 -15.51 -11.29
CA VAL A 175 10.75 -14.37 -10.65
C VAL A 175 10.87 -13.21 -11.63
N LYS A 176 11.13 -13.47 -12.91
CA LYS A 176 11.13 -12.42 -13.93
C LYS A 176 9.76 -11.76 -14.10
N ASP A 177 8.68 -12.55 -14.07
CA ASP A 177 7.32 -12.01 -14.07
C ASP A 177 7.06 -11.07 -12.87
N LEU A 178 7.64 -11.39 -11.70
CA LEU A 178 7.58 -10.54 -10.50
C LEU A 178 8.41 -9.26 -10.66
N GLU A 179 9.63 -9.35 -11.19
CA GLU A 179 10.49 -8.19 -11.47
C GLU A 179 9.81 -7.20 -12.42
N ASP A 180 9.25 -7.70 -13.53
CA ASP A 180 8.51 -6.89 -14.51
C ASP A 180 7.28 -6.19 -13.88
N ARG A 181 6.65 -6.81 -12.86
CA ARG A 181 5.55 -6.21 -12.09
C ARG A 181 6.05 -5.13 -11.15
N ILE A 182 7.14 -5.38 -10.43
CA ILE A 182 7.79 -4.43 -9.52
C ILE A 182 8.20 -3.16 -10.27
N GLU A 183 8.72 -3.28 -11.49
CA GLU A 183 9.07 -2.14 -12.34
C GLU A 183 7.87 -1.27 -12.71
N LYS A 184 6.68 -1.88 -12.86
CA LYS A 184 5.42 -1.20 -13.22
C LYS A 184 4.66 -0.63 -12.02
N MET A 185 5.06 -0.96 -10.80
CA MET A 185 4.53 -0.38 -9.55
C MET A 185 5.16 0.97 -9.25
#